data_AF-W7TBV9-F1
#
_entry.id   AF-W7TBV9-F1
#
_cell.length_a   1.000
_cell.length_b   1.000
_cell.length_c   1.000
_cell.angle_alpha   90.00
_cell.angle_beta   90.00
_cell.angle_gamma   90.00
#
_symmetry.space_group_name_H-M   'P 1'
#
loop_
_entity.id
_entity.type
_entity.pdbx_description
1 polymer ?
#
loop_
_entity_poly.entity_id
_entity_poly.type
_entity_poly.pdbx_seq_one_letter_code
_entity_poly.pdbx_strand_id
1 'polypeptide(L)'
;MTVDEYGTVRAHALRLCLAAGATVEEAEDCVHEALVELLEVDDPASVRAPAGWVATVSRRRLIDQLRRRSRERVAGQREPSAIAPADPADLVADRDLARWARPVHGRPAALTPPKRTILQAPSVLSTSDSLDPIRRRPLSIGLVYSRI
;
A
#
# COMPACT_ATOMS: atom_id res chain seq x y z
N MET A 1 -16.28 -28.28 5.90
CA MET A 1 -15.11 -27.93 6.73
C MET A 1 -15.60 -27.57 8.11
N THR A 2 -15.12 -28.26 9.14
CA THR A 2 -15.46 -27.94 10.54
C THR A 2 -14.66 -26.71 11.03
N VAL A 3 -15.03 -26.16 12.18
CA VAL A 3 -14.31 -25.00 12.77
C VAL A 3 -12.86 -25.34 13.11
N ASP A 4 -12.59 -26.55 13.61
CA ASP A 4 -11.24 -27.00 13.95
C ASP A 4 -10.38 -27.27 12.70
N GLU A 5 -10.99 -27.83 11.65
CA GLU A 5 -10.36 -27.98 10.34
C GLU A 5 -10.00 -26.62 9.74
N TYR A 6 -10.91 -25.65 9.83
CA TYR A 6 -10.67 -24.27 9.40
C TYR A 6 -9.47 -23.66 10.13
N GLY A 7 -9.42 -23.78 11.47
CA GLY A 7 -8.32 -23.25 12.27
C GLY A 7 -6.97 -23.85 11.86
N THR A 8 -6.95 -25.17 11.61
CA THR A 8 -5.73 -25.89 11.18
C THR A 8 -5.27 -25.49 9.78
N VAL A 9 -6.20 -25.41 8.82
CA VAL A 9 -5.91 -24.98 7.44
C VAL A 9 -5.40 -23.54 7.41
N ARG A 10 -6.08 -22.63 8.12
CA ARG A 10 -5.66 -21.23 8.26
C ARG A 10 -4.26 -21.12 8.83
N ALA A 11 -4.00 -21.77 9.96
CA ALA A 11 -2.69 -21.72 10.62
C ALA A 11 -1.57 -22.31 9.77
N HIS A 12 -1.86 -23.37 8.99
CA HIS A 12 -0.89 -23.93 8.05
C HIS A 12 -0.53 -22.95 6.93
N ALA A 13 -1.52 -22.39 6.25
CA ALA A 13 -1.28 -21.45 5.15
C ALA A 13 -0.60 -20.16 5.63
N LEU A 14 -0.99 -19.64 6.81
CA LEU A 14 -0.38 -18.45 7.41
C LEU A 14 1.13 -18.65 7.64
N ARG A 15 1.53 -19.79 8.23
CA ARG A 15 2.95 -20.11 8.44
C ARG A 15 3.74 -20.13 7.14
N LEU A 16 3.16 -20.64 6.06
CA LEU A 16 3.82 -20.71 4.75
C LEU A 16 3.98 -19.32 4.11
N CYS A 17 2.97 -18.45 4.21
CA CYS A 17 3.07 -17.08 3.72
C CYS A 17 4.13 -16.28 4.50
N LEU A 18 4.13 -16.39 5.83
CA LEU A 18 5.11 -15.73 6.70
C LEU A 18 6.54 -16.24 6.44
N ALA A 19 6.72 -17.56 6.35
CA ALA A 19 8.02 -18.15 6.01
C ALA A 19 8.55 -17.68 4.65
N ALA A 20 7.67 -17.19 3.79
CA ALA A 20 8.02 -16.68 2.49
C ALA A 20 8.17 -15.15 2.42
N GLY A 21 8.23 -14.49 3.58
CA GLY A 21 8.57 -13.07 3.72
C GLY A 21 7.40 -12.10 3.64
N ALA A 22 6.15 -12.58 3.68
CA ALA A 22 4.99 -11.71 3.82
C ALA A 22 4.96 -11.05 5.21
N THR A 23 4.37 -9.86 5.30
CA THR A 23 3.96 -9.33 6.61
C THR A 23 2.78 -10.16 7.16
N VAL A 24 2.44 -9.95 8.44
CA VAL A 24 1.29 -10.64 9.05
C VAL A 24 0.01 -10.26 8.32
N GLU A 25 -0.19 -8.97 8.04
CA GLU A 25 -1.37 -8.44 7.34
C GLU A 25 -1.48 -9.02 5.93
N GLU A 26 -0.38 -8.99 5.16
CA GLU A 26 -0.36 -9.56 3.80
C GLU A 26 -0.66 -11.06 3.81
N ALA A 27 -0.14 -11.79 4.80
CA ALA A 27 -0.39 -13.20 4.96
C ALA A 27 -1.86 -13.49 5.33
N GLU A 28 -2.43 -12.73 6.26
CA GLU A 28 -3.83 -12.87 6.67
C GLU A 28 -4.79 -12.58 5.52
N ASP A 29 -4.55 -11.50 4.76
CA ASP A 29 -5.36 -11.18 3.58
C ASP A 29 -5.30 -12.29 2.53
N CYS A 30 -4.10 -12.77 2.17
CA CYS A 30 -3.95 -13.85 1.19
C CYS A 30 -4.60 -15.17 1.64
N VAL A 31 -4.57 -15.47 2.94
CA VAL A 31 -5.18 -16.67 3.52
C VAL A 31 -6.69 -16.54 3.61
N HIS A 32 -7.19 -15.37 4.02
CA HIS A 32 -8.61 -15.09 4.07
C HIS A 32 -9.26 -15.23 2.69
N GLU A 33 -8.69 -14.58 1.69
CA GLU A 33 -9.15 -14.63 0.31
C GLU A 33 -9.17 -16.05 -0.26
N ALA A 34 -8.12 -16.84 0.02
CA ALA A 34 -8.08 -18.24 -0.39
C ALA A 34 -9.17 -19.06 0.31
N LEU A 35 -9.41 -18.82 1.61
CA LEU A 35 -10.46 -19.52 2.34
C LEU A 35 -11.85 -19.17 1.83
N VAL A 36 -12.11 -17.90 1.48
CA VAL A 36 -13.36 -17.49 0.83
C VAL A 36 -13.54 -18.22 -0.49
N GLU A 37 -12.50 -18.23 -1.34
CA GLU A 37 -12.53 -18.92 -2.63
C GLU A 37 -12.79 -20.43 -2.48
N LEU A 38 -12.24 -21.08 -1.43
CA LEU A 38 -12.52 -22.48 -1.12
C LEU A 38 -14.00 -22.71 -0.77
N LEU A 39 -14.61 -21.78 -0.02
CA LEU A 39 -16.01 -21.87 0.41
C LEU A 39 -16.98 -21.62 -0.76
N GLU A 40 -16.53 -20.94 -1.81
CA GLU A 40 -17.30 -20.66 -3.02
C GLU A 40 -17.19 -21.76 -4.10
N VAL A 41 -16.38 -22.81 -3.88
CA VAL A 41 -16.28 -23.94 -4.81
C VAL A 41 -17.61 -24.71 -4.86
N ASP A 42 -18.21 -24.80 -6.06
CA ASP A 42 -19.50 -25.48 -6.30
C ASP A 42 -19.55 -26.93 -5.80
N ASP A 43 -18.46 -27.68 -6.02
CA ASP A 43 -18.27 -29.04 -5.49
C ASP A 43 -17.07 -29.09 -4.53
N PRO A 44 -17.29 -28.91 -3.21
CA PRO A 44 -16.23 -28.98 -2.22
C PRO A 44 -15.52 -30.34 -2.17
N ALA A 45 -16.19 -31.43 -2.59
CA ALA A 45 -15.60 -32.76 -2.61
C ALA A 45 -14.54 -32.91 -3.70
N SER A 46 -14.54 -32.03 -4.71
CA SER A 46 -13.48 -31.97 -5.73
C SER A 46 -12.12 -31.56 -5.14
N VAL A 47 -12.10 -30.84 -4.03
CA VAL A 47 -10.87 -30.38 -3.36
C VAL A 47 -10.40 -31.44 -2.36
N ARG A 48 -9.68 -32.44 -2.88
CA ARG A 48 -9.16 -33.57 -2.07
C ARG A 48 -8.22 -33.18 -0.92
N ALA A 49 -7.56 -32.03 -1.00
CA ALA A 49 -6.58 -31.57 0.00
C ALA A 49 -6.75 -30.07 0.31
N PRO A 50 -7.74 -29.69 1.13
CA PRO A 50 -8.04 -28.28 1.43
C PRO A 50 -6.85 -27.48 1.95
N ALA A 51 -6.05 -28.07 2.86
CA ALA A 51 -4.86 -27.42 3.40
C ALA A 51 -3.82 -27.05 2.32
N GLY A 52 -3.53 -27.99 1.41
CA GLY A 52 -2.59 -27.77 0.32
C GLY A 52 -3.14 -26.83 -0.74
N TRP A 53 -4.45 -26.89 -1.00
CA TRP A 53 -5.13 -26.00 -1.93
C TRP A 53 -5.09 -24.55 -1.42
N VAL A 54 -5.49 -24.29 -0.17
CA VAL A 54 -5.45 -22.94 0.43
C VAL A 54 -4.03 -22.41 0.45
N ALA A 55 -3.05 -23.20 0.88
CA ALA A 55 -1.65 -22.80 0.87
C ALA A 55 -1.17 -22.38 -0.54
N THR A 56 -1.58 -23.13 -1.58
CA THR A 56 -1.21 -22.83 -2.97
C THR A 56 -1.85 -21.54 -3.46
N VAL A 57 -3.15 -21.35 -3.21
CA VAL A 57 -3.89 -20.15 -3.61
C VAL A 57 -3.36 -18.91 -2.89
N SER A 58 -3.16 -18.98 -1.57
CA SER A 58 -2.55 -17.89 -0.79
C SER A 58 -1.17 -17.52 -1.29
N ARG A 59 -0.33 -18.52 -1.62
CA ARG A 59 1.02 -18.27 -2.16
C ARG A 59 0.98 -17.58 -3.51
N ARG A 60 0.06 -17.96 -4.41
CA ARG A 60 -0.14 -17.31 -5.71
C ARG A 60 -0.57 -15.86 -5.54
N ARG A 61 -1.56 -15.59 -4.68
CA ARG A 61 -2.02 -14.24 -4.36
C ARG A 61 -0.90 -13.36 -3.83
N LEU A 62 -0.08 -13.88 -2.92
CA LEU A 62 1.10 -13.16 -2.41
C LEU A 62 2.09 -12.81 -3.53
N ILE A 63 2.38 -13.75 -4.44
CA ILE A 63 3.25 -13.50 -5.60
C ILE A 63 2.65 -12.42 -6.50
N ASP A 64 1.34 -12.44 -6.74
CA ASP A 64 0.69 -11.44 -7.58
C ASP A 64 0.68 -10.05 -6.95
N GLN A 65 0.52 -9.97 -5.62
CA GLN A 65 0.72 -8.71 -4.88
C GLN A 65 2.16 -8.20 -5.00
N LEU A 66 3.17 -9.07 -4.88
CA LEU A 66 4.57 -8.67 -5.05
C LEU A 66 4.86 -8.19 -6.47
N ARG A 67 4.32 -8.87 -7.48
CA ARG A 67 4.40 -8.46 -8.89
C ARG A 67 3.73 -7.11 -9.11
N ARG A 68 2.54 -6.90 -8.52
CA ARG A 68 1.82 -5.63 -8.59
C ARG A 68 2.62 -4.49 -7.97
N ARG A 69 3.12 -4.67 -6.74
CA ARG A 69 4.00 -3.71 -6.06
C ARG A 69 5.25 -3.39 -6.88
N SER A 70 5.86 -4.39 -7.50
CA SER A 70 7.01 -4.18 -8.40
C SER A 70 6.66 -3.31 -9.60
N ARG A 71 5.50 -3.55 -10.24
CA ARG A 71 5.04 -2.72 -11.36
C ARG A 71 4.70 -1.30 -10.93
N GLU A 72 4.05 -1.14 -9.78
CA GLU A 72 3.70 0.18 -9.22
C GLU A 72 4.94 0.99 -8.85
N ARG A 73 5.99 0.35 -8.29
CA ARG A 73 7.28 1.02 -8.05
C ARG A 73 7.93 1.49 -9.34
N VAL A 74 7.97 0.65 -10.38
CA VAL A 74 8.53 1.03 -11.69
C VAL A 74 7.70 2.15 -12.33
N ALA A 75 6.38 2.10 -12.21
CA ALA A 75 5.49 3.15 -12.71
C ALA A 75 5.65 4.47 -11.94
N GLY A 76 5.78 4.43 -10.61
CA GLY A 76 6.00 5.61 -9.77
C GLY A 76 7.41 6.20 -9.87
N GLN A 77 8.39 5.43 -10.33
CA GLN A 77 9.72 5.92 -10.71
C GLN A 77 9.73 6.63 -12.07
N ARG A 78 8.69 6.45 -12.88
CA ARG A 78 8.50 7.29 -14.06
C ARG A 78 8.19 8.68 -13.54
N GLU A 79 9.08 9.64 -13.83
CA GLU A 79 8.84 11.07 -13.59
C GLU A 79 7.37 11.36 -13.93
N PRO A 80 6.61 11.97 -13.01
CA PRO A 80 5.27 12.43 -13.33
C PRO A 80 5.38 13.16 -14.66
N SER A 81 4.66 12.70 -15.69
CA SER A 81 4.51 13.50 -16.90
C SER A 81 4.13 14.88 -16.40
N ALA A 82 4.95 15.89 -16.70
CA ALA A 82 4.70 17.25 -16.24
C ALA A 82 3.21 17.51 -16.43
N ILE A 83 2.48 17.72 -15.33
CA ILE A 83 1.07 18.05 -15.41
C ILE A 83 1.08 19.29 -16.28
N ALA A 84 0.54 19.17 -17.50
CA ALA A 84 0.47 20.31 -18.40
C ALA A 84 -0.15 21.45 -17.58
N PRO A 85 0.41 22.67 -17.63
CA PRO A 85 -0.17 23.78 -16.90
C PRO A 85 -1.66 23.80 -17.22
N ALA A 86 -2.50 23.80 -16.17
CA ALA A 86 -3.94 23.71 -16.33
C ALA A 86 -4.40 24.73 -17.36
N ASP A 87 -5.24 24.29 -18.30
CA ASP A 87 -5.79 25.20 -19.32
C ASP A 87 -6.48 26.36 -18.58
N PRO A 88 -6.18 27.62 -18.92
CA PRO A 88 -6.91 28.77 -18.37
C PRO A 88 -8.43 28.61 -18.42
N ALA A 89 -8.96 27.92 -19.45
CA ALA A 89 -10.38 27.61 -19.56
C ALA A 89 -10.87 26.67 -18.45
N ASP A 90 -10.10 25.63 -18.12
CA ASP A 90 -10.42 24.68 -17.05
C ASP A 90 -10.41 25.37 -15.68
N LEU A 91 -9.46 26.28 -15.46
CA LEU A 91 -9.38 27.06 -14.21
C LEU A 91 -10.60 27.99 -14.02
N VAL A 92 -11.13 28.55 -15.12
CA VAL A 92 -12.36 29.36 -15.09
C VAL A 92 -13.58 28.47 -14.83
N ALA A 93 -13.68 27.33 -15.53
CA ALA A 93 -14.76 26.38 -15.35
C ALA A 93 -14.83 25.82 -13.92
N ASP A 94 -13.68 25.47 -13.34
CA ASP A 94 -13.57 25.01 -11.95
C ASP A 94 -13.99 26.09 -10.95
N ARG A 95 -13.60 27.35 -11.20
CA ARG A 95 -13.99 28.49 -10.35
C ARG A 95 -15.49 28.75 -10.41
N ASP A 96 -16.10 28.62 -11.58
CA ASP A 96 -17.52 28.82 -11.79
C ASP A 96 -18.34 27.67 -11.22
N LEU A 97 -17.87 26.43 -11.37
CA LEU A 97 -18.45 25.24 -10.73
C LEU A 97 -18.36 25.37 -9.20
N ALA A 98 -17.21 25.76 -8.67
CA ALA A 98 -17.01 25.98 -7.25
C ALA A 98 -17.91 27.10 -6.72
N ARG A 99 -18.14 28.16 -7.50
CA ARG A 99 -19.08 29.25 -7.17
C ARG A 99 -20.52 28.77 -7.16
N TRP A 100 -20.93 28.00 -8.16
CA TRP A 100 -22.28 27.44 -8.29
C TRP A 100 -22.58 26.43 -7.17
N ALA A 101 -21.59 25.62 -6.79
CA ALA A 101 -21.73 24.62 -5.73
C ALA A 101 -21.77 25.23 -4.31
N ARG A 102 -21.58 26.55 -4.14
CA ARG A 102 -21.75 27.19 -2.84
C ARG A 102 -23.25 27.23 -2.50
N PRO A 103 -23.67 26.71 -1.34
CA PRO A 103 -25.07 26.81 -0.92
C PRO A 103 -25.45 28.28 -0.75
N VAL A 104 -26.37 28.77 -1.59
CA VAL A 104 -27.01 30.08 -1.40
C VAL A 104 -28.03 29.92 -0.28
N HIS A 105 -27.59 30.16 0.95
CA HIS A 105 -28.42 30.25 2.16
C HIS A 105 -29.36 29.07 2.46
N GLY A 106 -28.80 28.07 3.13
CA GLY A 106 -29.56 27.05 3.87
C GLY A 106 -28.59 26.13 4.60
N ARG A 107 -28.29 26.48 5.86
CA ARG A 107 -27.35 25.82 6.79
C ARG A 107 -27.31 24.28 6.64
N PRO A 108 -26.16 23.64 6.34
CA PRO A 108 -25.97 22.26 6.72
C PRO A 108 -25.68 22.21 8.23
N ALA A 109 -26.34 21.28 8.92
CA ALA A 109 -26.11 20.99 10.33
C ALA A 109 -24.60 20.86 10.61
N ALA A 110 -24.19 21.31 11.80
CA ALA A 110 -22.80 21.29 12.25
C ALA A 110 -22.19 19.90 12.08
N LEU A 111 -21.45 19.69 11.00
CA LEU A 111 -20.40 18.68 10.94
C LEU A 111 -19.19 19.35 11.57
N THR A 112 -18.93 19.00 12.82
CA THR A 112 -17.67 19.26 13.49
C THR A 112 -16.53 18.93 12.51
N PRO A 113 -15.67 19.88 12.12
CA PRO A 113 -14.57 19.55 11.23
C PRO A 113 -13.66 18.56 11.96
N PRO A 114 -13.28 17.41 11.35
CA PRO A 114 -12.17 16.65 11.88
C PRO A 114 -10.95 17.56 11.88
N LYS A 115 -10.22 17.61 12.99
CA LYS A 115 -8.96 18.34 13.13
C LYS A 115 -7.99 17.85 12.05
N ARG A 116 -7.98 18.50 10.89
CA ARG A 116 -6.95 18.33 9.87
C ARG A 116 -5.74 19.12 10.32
N THR A 117 -4.83 18.44 11.01
CA THR A 117 -3.43 18.89 11.12
C THR A 117 -2.86 18.87 9.71
N ILE A 118 -2.78 20.04 9.08
CA ILE A 118 -2.04 20.21 7.83
C ILE A 118 -0.57 20.09 8.20
N LEU A 119 0.05 18.97 7.84
CA LEU A 119 1.51 18.91 7.74
C LEU A 119 1.88 19.82 6.57
N GLN A 120 2.27 21.07 6.86
CA GLN A 120 2.96 21.90 5.90
C GLN A 120 4.29 21.20 5.56
N ALA A 121 4.41 20.71 4.33
CA ALA A 121 5.70 20.41 3.76
C ALA A 121 6.49 21.73 3.64
N PRO A 122 7.78 21.79 4.03
CA PRO A 122 8.57 23.00 3.88
C PRO A 122 8.72 23.32 2.39
N SER A 123 8.25 24.51 2.01
CA SER A 123 8.46 25.13 0.72
C SER A 123 9.97 25.33 0.50
N VAL A 124 10.54 24.54 -0.40
CA VAL A 124 11.92 24.69 -0.84
C VAL A 124 11.96 25.89 -1.80
N LEU A 125 12.10 27.09 -1.24
CA LEU A 125 12.52 28.25 -2.01
C LEU A 125 14.00 28.10 -2.32
N SER A 126 14.27 27.93 -3.60
CA SER A 126 15.58 28.06 -4.22
C SER A 126 16.20 29.40 -3.86
N THR A 127 17.36 29.39 -3.21
CA THR A 127 18.30 30.51 -3.24
C THR A 127 19.67 29.92 -3.52
N SER A 128 20.05 30.00 -4.79
CA SER A 128 21.44 29.92 -5.22
C SER A 128 22.12 31.21 -4.79
N ASP A 129 23.09 31.17 -3.87
CA ASP A 129 24.46 31.62 -4.15
C ASP A 129 25.41 31.42 -2.95
N SER A 130 26.64 31.01 -3.30
CA SER A 130 27.91 31.28 -2.62
C SER A 130 28.36 30.56 -1.31
N LEU A 131 29.30 29.63 -1.53
CA LEU A 131 30.63 29.48 -0.89
C LEU A 131 30.74 29.46 0.67
N ASP A 132 31.06 28.29 1.27
CA ASP A 132 32.44 27.87 1.62
C ASP A 132 32.47 26.53 2.41
N PRO A 133 33.62 25.81 2.48
CA PRO A 133 33.68 24.36 2.67
C PRO A 133 34.28 23.94 4.01
N ILE A 134 33.56 23.22 4.88
CA ILE A 134 34.16 22.66 6.11
C ILE A 134 33.63 21.25 6.44
N ARG A 135 34.59 20.30 6.38
CA ARG A 135 34.72 19.02 7.11
C ARG A 135 33.85 17.82 6.72
N ARG A 136 34.39 17.05 5.77
CA ARG A 136 34.22 15.59 5.72
C ARG A 136 34.82 14.93 6.98
N ARG A 137 34.03 14.17 7.72
CA ARG A 137 34.52 13.08 8.59
C ARG A 137 34.09 11.75 7.95
N PRO A 138 35.01 10.83 7.62
CA PRO A 138 34.64 9.49 7.18
C PRO A 138 34.20 8.64 8.37
N LEU A 139 33.04 8.00 8.27
CA LEU A 139 32.63 6.93 9.18
C LEU A 139 33.47 5.68 8.86
N SER A 140 34.34 5.32 9.78
CA SER A 140 35.09 4.07 9.80
C SER A 140 34.15 2.88 9.98
N ILE A 141 34.05 2.05 8.94
CA ILE A 141 33.52 0.67 9.00
C ILE A 141 34.47 -0.16 9.86
N GLY A 142 34.03 -0.54 11.05
CA GLY A 142 34.69 -1.54 11.89
C GLY A 142 34.19 -2.93 11.54
N LEU A 143 34.94 -3.63 10.69
CA LEU A 143 34.85 -5.07 10.51
C LEU A 143 35.51 -5.73 11.73
N VAL A 144 34.77 -6.52 12.52
CA VAL A 144 35.38 -7.41 13.52
C VAL A 144 34.95 -8.84 13.21
N TYR A 145 35.87 -9.57 12.60
CA TYR A 145 35.94 -11.03 12.71
C TYR A 145 36.37 -11.39 14.13
N SER A 146 35.68 -12.34 14.77
CA SER A 146 36.26 -13.09 15.88
C SER A 146 35.96 -14.57 15.68
N ARG A 147 37.04 -15.32 15.42
CA ARG A 147 37.12 -16.78 15.56
C ARG A 147 37.16 -17.11 17.05
N ILE A 148 36.32 -18.06 17.48
CA ILE A 148 36.71 -19.16 18.37
C ILE A 148 36.02 -20.40 17.83
#